data_AF-A0A4Y2DKJ5-F1
#
_entry.id   AF-A0A4Y2DKJ5-F1
#
_cell.length_a   1.000
_cell.length_b   1.000
_cell.length_c   1.000
_cell.angle_alpha   90.00
_cell.angle_beta   90.00
_cell.angle_gamma   90.00
#
_symmetry.space_group_name_H-M   'P 1'
#
loop_
_entity.id
_entity.type
_entity.pdbx_description
1 polymer ?
#
loop_
_entity_poly.entity_id
_entity_poly.type
_entity_poly.pdbx_seq_one_letter_code
_entity_poly.pdbx_strand_id
1 'polypeptide(L)'
;MVRTADISEAVQHIVNAITNAANNSIPKTSPRRRKFCKPWWNAACRDSRRREKILWNRFRRYPTTENLVAFKQAKALARRIRRRSQRESWINFVSSITSSTSSKQLWKKVKAANGIYREFSFAALNTGNVTHSAPLDIANTLGHAFAQVSANDSYSPDFMAIKNRAERTHLRFTARRTIPYNSEFKMCELITALSKAHDTSPGPDGITYNMLSHLNAASLSNLLSLFNRIWTEQEYPSQWHEAIVIPILKPGKDSSNPLNYRPVALTSCLCKTLERMVNARLVFELEKQECISPSQTGFRRGRSTFDNLVLLETQIRNAFVKRHHLVSVFFDIEKAYDRAWRYGILSTVFNFGFRGNLPIFLKNFLSYRTFRVRVGNFYSNHFIRAEGVPLGSVLSVILSSCISVKFLIICHHLSMVAFMLMTCRSRVIVVTCT
;
A
#
# COMPACT_ATOMS: atom_id res chain seq x y z
N MET A 1 19.75 -22.80 -10.12
CA MET A 1 18.75 -21.70 -10.22
C MET A 1 19.37 -20.33 -9.98
N VAL A 2 20.25 -20.14 -8.99
CA VAL A 2 20.79 -18.82 -8.62
C VAL A 2 22.29 -18.67 -8.94
N ARG A 3 22.82 -19.39 -9.94
CA ARG A 3 24.26 -19.38 -10.28
C ARG A 3 24.57 -18.59 -11.56
N THR A 4 23.61 -17.83 -12.08
CA THR A 4 23.82 -16.94 -13.23
C THR A 4 24.73 -15.79 -12.84
N ALA A 5 25.50 -15.25 -13.80
CA ALA A 5 26.37 -14.12 -13.57
C ALA A 5 25.56 -12.88 -13.16
N ASP A 6 24.48 -12.58 -13.89
CA ASP A 6 23.58 -11.45 -13.57
C ASP A 6 22.57 -11.82 -12.48
N ILE A 7 22.49 -10.93 -11.46
CA ILE A 7 21.51 -11.01 -10.38
C ILE A 7 20.08 -10.82 -10.90
N SER A 8 19.85 -9.95 -11.88
CA SER A 8 18.51 -9.72 -12.43
C SER A 8 17.96 -10.96 -13.12
N GLU A 9 18.82 -11.66 -13.87
CA GLU A 9 18.51 -12.97 -14.46
C GLU A 9 18.22 -14.03 -13.37
N ALA A 10 19.02 -14.06 -12.29
CA ALA A 10 18.81 -14.97 -11.17
C ALA A 10 17.42 -14.78 -10.53
N VAL A 11 17.00 -13.52 -10.32
CA VAL A 11 15.66 -13.18 -9.83
C VAL A 11 14.59 -13.67 -10.79
N GLN A 12 14.77 -13.43 -12.10
CA GLN A 12 13.78 -13.85 -13.10
C GLN A 12 13.60 -15.36 -13.12
N HIS A 13 14.67 -16.14 -12.96
CA HIS A 13 14.57 -17.60 -12.87
C HIS A 13 13.74 -18.06 -11.67
N ILE A 14 13.93 -17.45 -10.49
CA ILE A 14 13.11 -17.77 -9.31
C ILE A 14 11.65 -17.37 -9.53
N VAL A 15 11.40 -16.16 -10.06
CA VAL A 15 10.04 -15.69 -10.37
C VAL A 15 9.35 -16.64 -11.35
N ASN A 16 10.03 -17.04 -12.43
CA ASN A 16 9.51 -17.98 -13.42
C ASN A 16 9.22 -19.35 -12.80
N ALA A 17 10.12 -19.88 -11.97
CA ALA A 17 9.92 -21.17 -11.31
C ALA A 17 8.69 -21.16 -10.39
N ILE A 18 8.54 -20.12 -9.55
CA ILE A 18 7.38 -19.97 -8.66
C ILE A 18 6.10 -19.79 -9.49
N THR A 19 6.14 -18.96 -10.52
CA THR A 19 4.98 -18.68 -11.37
C THR A 19 4.53 -19.92 -12.16
N ASN A 20 5.45 -20.72 -12.68
CA ASN A 20 5.15 -21.96 -13.37
C ASN A 20 4.54 -23.00 -12.43
N ALA A 21 5.12 -23.17 -11.23
CA ALA A 21 4.54 -24.04 -10.20
C ALA A 21 3.12 -23.60 -9.81
N ALA A 22 2.91 -22.29 -9.64
CA ALA A 22 1.60 -21.72 -9.34
C ALA A 22 0.59 -21.92 -10.48
N ASN A 23 0.99 -21.70 -11.73
CA ASN A 23 0.13 -21.91 -12.90
C ASN A 23 -0.30 -23.38 -13.06
N ASN A 24 0.58 -24.32 -12.72
CA ASN A 24 0.29 -25.75 -12.80
C ASN A 24 -0.60 -26.25 -11.64
N SER A 25 -0.54 -25.57 -10.48
CA SER A 25 -1.18 -26.06 -9.25
C SER A 25 -2.44 -25.27 -8.84
N ILE A 26 -2.56 -24.01 -9.26
CA ILE A 26 -3.62 -23.09 -8.80
C ILE A 26 -4.61 -22.83 -9.95
N PRO A 27 -5.87 -23.30 -9.86
CA PRO A 27 -6.86 -23.07 -10.90
C PRO A 27 -7.20 -21.58 -11.02
N LYS A 28 -7.22 -21.07 -12.26
CA LYS A 28 -7.55 -19.67 -12.56
C LYS A 28 -9.06 -19.49 -12.73
N THR A 29 -9.63 -18.47 -12.07
CA THR A 29 -11.02 -18.06 -12.33
C THR A 29 -11.14 -17.27 -13.64
N SER A 30 -12.27 -17.42 -14.33
CA SER A 30 -12.54 -16.69 -15.57
C SER A 30 -12.45 -15.17 -15.37
N PRO A 31 -11.81 -14.42 -16.30
CA PRO A 31 -11.78 -12.95 -16.25
C PRO A 31 -13.14 -12.33 -16.58
N ARG A 32 -14.12 -13.12 -17.06
CA ARG A 32 -15.48 -12.65 -17.28
C ARG A 32 -16.11 -12.37 -15.92
N ARG A 33 -16.36 -11.09 -15.63
CA ARG A 33 -17.18 -10.69 -14.49
C ARG A 33 -18.50 -11.46 -14.59
N ARG A 34 -18.81 -12.29 -13.59
CA ARG A 34 -20.18 -12.81 -13.44
C ARG A 34 -21.08 -11.58 -13.46
N LYS A 35 -22.00 -11.49 -14.43
CA LYS A 35 -23.09 -10.51 -14.37
C LYS A 35 -23.69 -10.67 -12.99
N PHE A 36 -23.65 -9.62 -12.16
CA PHE A 36 -24.19 -9.66 -10.82
C PHE A 36 -25.66 -10.08 -10.93
N CYS A 37 -25.91 -11.37 -10.71
CA CYS A 37 -27.27 -11.83 -10.55
C CYS A 37 -27.73 -11.23 -9.22
N LYS A 38 -28.92 -10.65 -9.23
CA LYS A 38 -29.56 -10.16 -8.00
C LYS A 38 -29.42 -11.29 -6.96
N PRO A 39 -28.94 -11.03 -5.73
CA PRO A 39 -28.59 -12.11 -4.77
C PRO A 39 -29.72 -13.12 -4.53
N TRP A 40 -30.97 -12.66 -4.66
CA TRP A 40 -32.20 -13.45 -4.54
C TRP A 40 -32.65 -14.19 -5.81
N TRP A 41 -31.94 -14.05 -6.94
CA TRP A 41 -32.32 -14.69 -8.21
C TRP A 41 -31.76 -16.12 -8.29
N ASN A 42 -32.59 -17.09 -7.91
CA ASN A 42 -32.29 -18.52 -7.91
C ASN A 42 -32.92 -19.26 -9.11
N ALA A 43 -32.74 -20.58 -9.17
CA ALA A 43 -33.32 -21.44 -10.22
C ALA A 43 -34.85 -21.33 -10.27
N ALA A 44 -35.54 -21.36 -9.12
CA ALA A 44 -36.99 -21.21 -9.03
C ALA A 44 -37.50 -19.90 -9.67
N CYS A 45 -36.83 -18.77 -9.41
CA CYS A 45 -37.14 -17.49 -10.07
C CYS A 45 -36.96 -17.55 -11.59
N ARG A 46 -35.93 -18.25 -12.07
CA ARG A 46 -35.63 -18.43 -13.50
C ARG A 46 -36.70 -19.27 -14.18
N ASP A 47 -37.08 -20.38 -13.57
CA ASP A 47 -38.05 -21.33 -14.12
C ASP A 47 -39.47 -20.75 -14.11
N SER A 48 -39.86 -20.08 -13.01
CA SER A 48 -41.16 -19.40 -12.94
C SER A 48 -41.27 -18.29 -13.98
N ARG A 49 -40.20 -17.52 -14.21
CA ARG A 49 -40.18 -16.45 -15.22
C ARG A 49 -40.19 -17.01 -16.65
N ARG A 50 -39.49 -18.14 -16.88
CA ARG A 50 -39.53 -18.86 -18.15
C ARG A 50 -40.96 -19.35 -18.44
N ARG A 51 -41.62 -19.97 -17.47
CA ARG A 51 -43.00 -20.45 -17.59
C ARG A 51 -44.00 -19.32 -17.86
N GLU A 52 -43.87 -18.21 -17.14
CA GLU A 52 -44.66 -16.98 -17.39
C GLU A 52 -44.48 -16.50 -18.83
N LYS A 53 -43.24 -16.45 -19.35
CA LYS A 53 -42.95 -16.01 -20.72
C LYS A 53 -43.53 -16.96 -21.78
N ILE A 54 -43.46 -18.27 -21.54
CA ILE A 54 -44.06 -19.29 -22.42
C ILE A 54 -45.58 -19.08 -22.53
N LEU A 55 -46.25 -18.94 -21.38
CA LEU A 55 -47.71 -18.78 -21.34
C LEU A 55 -48.16 -17.41 -21.88
N TRP A 56 -47.37 -16.36 -21.65
CA TRP A 56 -47.57 -15.07 -22.30
C TRP A 56 -47.51 -15.18 -23.82
N ASN A 57 -46.48 -15.82 -24.35
CA ASN A 57 -46.33 -15.99 -25.80
C ASN A 57 -47.46 -16.83 -26.40
N ARG A 58 -47.95 -17.85 -25.67
CA ARG A 58 -49.10 -18.66 -26.05
C ARG A 58 -50.37 -17.82 -26.12
N PHE A 59 -50.67 -17.05 -25.07
CA PHE A 59 -51.81 -16.13 -25.04
C PHE A 59 -51.72 -15.05 -26.15
N ARG A 60 -50.54 -14.50 -26.39
CA ARG A 60 -50.31 -13.49 -27.43
C ARG A 60 -50.57 -14.01 -28.85
N ARG A 61 -50.30 -15.30 -29.09
CA ARG A 61 -50.58 -15.95 -30.39
C ARG A 61 -52.03 -16.41 -30.50
N TYR A 62 -52.61 -16.86 -29.38
CA TYR A 62 -53.96 -17.43 -29.32
C TYR A 62 -54.72 -16.84 -28.12
N PRO A 63 -55.43 -15.70 -28.30
CA PRO A 63 -56.03 -14.93 -27.23
C PRO A 63 -57.37 -15.54 -26.74
N THR A 64 -57.31 -16.74 -26.18
CA THR A 64 -58.46 -17.42 -25.56
C THR A 64 -58.55 -17.11 -24.06
N THR A 65 -59.75 -17.23 -23.49
CA THR A 65 -60.00 -17.05 -22.04
C THR A 65 -59.16 -18.00 -21.20
N GLU A 66 -59.02 -19.26 -21.63
CA GLU A 66 -58.20 -20.27 -20.96
C GLU A 66 -56.71 -19.88 -20.93
N ASN A 67 -56.16 -19.44 -22.08
CA ASN A 67 -54.78 -18.99 -22.15
C ASN A 67 -54.53 -17.74 -21.30
N LEU A 68 -55.51 -16.84 -21.21
CA LEU A 68 -55.45 -15.66 -20.33
C LEU A 68 -55.40 -16.07 -18.85
N VAL A 69 -56.24 -17.03 -18.43
CA VAL A 69 -56.27 -17.56 -17.06
C VAL A 69 -54.93 -18.24 -16.73
N ALA A 70 -54.43 -19.11 -17.61
CA ALA A 70 -53.15 -19.80 -17.42
C ALA A 70 -51.97 -18.82 -17.29
N PHE A 71 -51.93 -17.77 -18.13
CA PHE A 71 -50.93 -16.71 -18.01
C PHE A 71 -51.05 -15.94 -16.68
N LYS A 72 -52.27 -15.56 -16.27
CA LYS A 72 -52.51 -14.84 -15.00
C LYS A 72 -52.05 -15.67 -13.79
N GLN A 73 -52.33 -16.98 -13.78
CA GLN A 73 -51.87 -17.89 -12.72
C GLN A 73 -50.34 -17.98 -12.68
N ALA A 74 -49.68 -18.16 -13.83
CA ALA A 74 -48.23 -18.23 -13.90
C ALA A 74 -47.55 -16.91 -13.51
N LYS A 75 -48.14 -15.76 -13.86
CA LYS A 75 -47.69 -14.43 -13.44
C LYS A 75 -47.83 -14.25 -11.91
N ALA A 76 -48.93 -14.69 -11.32
CA ALA A 76 -49.12 -14.66 -9.87
C ALA A 76 -48.10 -15.55 -9.14
N LEU A 77 -47.88 -16.77 -9.65
CA LEU A 77 -46.88 -17.70 -9.10
C LEU A 77 -45.46 -17.14 -9.20
N ALA A 78 -45.06 -16.62 -10.36
CA ALA A 78 -43.76 -15.99 -10.54
C ALA A 78 -43.56 -14.78 -9.61
N ARG A 79 -44.60 -13.98 -9.39
CA ARG A 79 -44.58 -12.87 -8.42
C ARG A 79 -44.40 -13.37 -6.98
N ARG A 80 -45.09 -14.46 -6.59
CA ARG A 80 -44.98 -15.08 -5.25
C ARG A 80 -43.58 -15.63 -5.03
N ILE A 81 -43.05 -16.42 -5.96
CA ILE A 81 -41.69 -17.00 -5.88
C ILE A 81 -40.66 -15.87 -5.79
N ARG A 82 -40.77 -14.84 -6.64
CA ARG A 82 -39.86 -13.69 -6.60
C ARG A 82 -39.85 -13.01 -5.23
N ARG A 83 -41.03 -12.73 -4.65
CA ARG A 83 -41.15 -12.10 -3.32
C ARG A 83 -40.59 -12.98 -2.21
N ARG A 84 -40.85 -14.29 -2.28
CA ARG A 84 -40.30 -15.27 -1.33
C ARG A 84 -38.78 -15.29 -1.38
N SER A 85 -38.19 -15.46 -2.57
CA SER A 85 -36.73 -15.48 -2.74
C SER A 85 -36.07 -14.17 -2.32
N GLN A 86 -36.71 -13.01 -2.56
CA GLN A 86 -36.25 -11.71 -2.06
C GLN A 86 -36.22 -11.67 -0.54
N ARG A 87 -37.31 -12.11 0.11
CA ARG A 87 -37.42 -12.14 1.58
C ARG A 87 -36.39 -13.09 2.20
N GLU A 88 -36.30 -14.32 1.70
CA GLU A 88 -35.34 -15.32 2.21
C GLU A 88 -33.89 -14.85 2.04
N SER A 89 -33.54 -14.30 0.88
CA SER A 89 -32.21 -13.72 0.66
C SER A 89 -31.91 -12.57 1.62
N TRP A 90 -32.91 -11.75 1.95
CA TRP A 90 -32.74 -10.65 2.89
C TRP A 90 -32.58 -11.15 4.33
N ILE A 91 -33.41 -12.11 4.75
CA ILE A 91 -33.29 -12.78 6.05
C ILE A 91 -31.90 -13.38 6.20
N ASN A 92 -31.43 -14.17 5.22
CA ASN A 92 -30.10 -14.77 5.25
C ASN A 92 -28.98 -13.72 5.31
N PHE A 93 -29.15 -12.59 4.61
CA PHE A 93 -28.20 -11.49 4.66
C PHE A 93 -28.11 -10.87 6.06
N VAL A 94 -29.24 -10.57 6.69
CA VAL A 94 -29.28 -10.00 8.05
C VAL A 94 -28.80 -11.02 9.08
N SER A 95 -29.24 -12.28 9.00
CA SER A 95 -28.81 -13.37 9.89
C SER A 95 -27.31 -13.68 9.79
N SER A 96 -26.65 -13.30 8.69
CA SER A 96 -25.19 -13.40 8.57
C SER A 96 -24.42 -12.36 9.39
N ILE A 97 -25.11 -11.41 10.05
CA ILE A 97 -24.51 -10.42 10.95
C ILE A 97 -24.57 -11.01 12.36
N THR A 98 -23.46 -11.61 12.77
CA THR A 98 -23.28 -12.24 14.09
C THR A 98 -22.37 -11.40 14.99
N SER A 99 -22.33 -11.72 16.28
CA SER A 99 -21.39 -11.14 17.25
C SER A 99 -19.92 -11.33 16.86
N SER A 100 -19.60 -12.39 16.10
CA SER A 100 -18.27 -12.66 15.55
C SER A 100 -17.91 -11.83 14.31
N THR A 101 -18.83 -11.02 13.79
CA THR A 101 -18.58 -10.20 12.59
C THR A 101 -17.71 -9.01 12.94
N SER A 102 -16.57 -8.86 12.24
CA SER A 102 -15.69 -7.70 12.43
C SER A 102 -16.42 -6.37 12.18
N SER A 103 -16.08 -5.32 12.94
CA SER A 103 -16.67 -3.98 12.79
C SER A 103 -16.64 -3.46 11.35
N LYS A 104 -15.56 -3.70 10.60
CA LYS A 104 -15.43 -3.33 9.19
C LYS A 104 -16.47 -4.03 8.30
N GLN A 105 -16.70 -5.33 8.49
CA GLN A 105 -17.68 -6.10 7.73
C GLN A 105 -19.11 -5.72 8.11
N LEU A 106 -19.37 -5.47 9.40
CA LEU A 106 -20.65 -4.97 9.90
C LEU A 106 -21.03 -3.67 9.20
N TRP A 107 -20.17 -2.65 9.27
CA TRP A 107 -20.44 -1.35 8.64
C TRP A 107 -20.59 -1.44 7.12
N LYS A 108 -19.88 -2.35 6.45
CA LYS A 108 -20.07 -2.62 5.02
C LYS A 108 -21.48 -3.17 4.74
N LYS A 109 -21.95 -4.12 5.54
CA LYS A 109 -23.29 -4.71 5.40
C LYS A 109 -24.40 -3.70 5.71
N VAL A 110 -24.24 -2.88 6.75
CA VAL A 110 -25.19 -1.81 7.10
C VAL A 110 -25.29 -0.76 5.99
N LYS A 111 -24.17 -0.31 5.43
CA LYS A 111 -24.18 0.64 4.30
C LYS A 111 -24.86 0.05 3.07
N ALA A 112 -24.59 -1.21 2.75
CA ALA A 112 -25.25 -1.91 1.65
C ALA A 112 -26.77 -2.06 1.89
N ALA A 113 -27.19 -2.34 3.13
CA ALA A 113 -28.59 -2.41 3.52
C ALA A 113 -29.33 -1.07 3.33
N ASN A 114 -28.66 0.04 3.65
CA ASN A 114 -29.20 1.39 3.48
C ASN A 114 -29.15 1.90 2.03
N GLY A 115 -28.82 1.04 1.05
CA GLY A 115 -28.72 1.45 -0.36
C GLY A 115 -27.51 2.35 -0.66
N ILE A 116 -26.62 2.57 0.30
CA ILE A 116 -25.37 3.32 0.15
C ILE A 116 -24.30 2.39 -0.44
N TYR A 117 -24.68 1.65 -1.48
CA TYR A 117 -23.76 0.84 -2.27
C TYR A 117 -23.23 1.70 -3.41
N ARG A 118 -21.96 2.07 -3.35
CA ARG A 118 -21.26 2.71 -4.46
C ARG A 118 -20.61 1.62 -5.29
N GLU A 119 -21.05 1.45 -6.54
CA GLU A 119 -20.22 0.77 -7.53
C GLU A 119 -18.89 1.51 -7.62
N PHE A 120 -17.78 0.77 -7.68
CA PHE A 120 -16.47 1.36 -7.85
C PHE A 120 -16.34 1.85 -9.29
N SER A 121 -16.82 3.07 -9.53
CA SER A 121 -16.54 3.85 -10.73
C SER A 121 -15.37 4.77 -10.43
N PHE A 122 -14.41 4.82 -11.34
CA PHE A 122 -13.45 5.93 -11.33
C PHE A 122 -14.22 7.18 -11.77
N ALA A 123 -14.08 8.26 -11.02
CA ALA A 123 -14.61 9.54 -11.45
C ALA A 123 -13.79 10.05 -12.64
N ALA A 124 -14.44 10.80 -13.53
CA ALA A 124 -13.70 11.54 -14.54
C ALA A 124 -12.74 12.52 -13.83
N LEU A 125 -11.52 12.64 -14.35
CA LEU A 125 -10.52 13.55 -13.79
C LEU A 125 -10.52 14.87 -14.55
N ASN A 126 -10.40 15.97 -13.82
CA ASN A 126 -10.33 17.31 -14.37
C ASN A 126 -8.91 17.84 -14.25
N THR A 127 -8.33 18.24 -15.39
CA THR A 127 -7.06 18.97 -15.44
C THR A 127 -7.28 20.26 -16.22
N GLY A 128 -7.42 21.37 -15.49
CA GLY A 128 -7.85 22.64 -16.07
C GLY A 128 -9.24 22.51 -16.69
N ASN A 129 -9.35 22.80 -17.98
CA ASN A 129 -10.60 22.74 -18.74
C ASN A 129 -10.87 21.37 -19.40
N VAL A 130 -9.97 20.39 -19.27
CA VAL A 130 -10.09 19.07 -19.92
C VAL A 130 -10.58 18.03 -18.91
N THR A 131 -11.60 17.28 -19.32
CA THR A 131 -12.17 16.17 -18.54
C THR A 131 -11.75 14.83 -19.16
N HIS A 132 -11.05 14.00 -18.38
CA HIS A 132 -10.61 12.68 -18.78
C HIS A 132 -11.53 11.60 -18.20
N SER A 133 -12.24 10.87 -19.07
CA SER A 133 -13.20 9.82 -18.67
C SER A 133 -12.73 8.40 -19.02
N ALA A 134 -11.85 8.25 -20.01
CA ALA A 134 -11.33 6.94 -20.40
C ALA A 134 -10.34 6.40 -19.34
N PRO A 135 -10.39 5.11 -18.97
CA PRO A 135 -9.53 4.55 -17.93
C PRO A 135 -8.02 4.70 -18.18
N LEU A 136 -7.58 4.62 -19.43
CA LEU A 136 -6.18 4.80 -19.81
C LEU A 136 -5.73 6.26 -19.62
N ASP A 137 -6.55 7.21 -20.05
CA ASP A 137 -6.28 8.64 -19.87
C ASP A 137 -6.26 9.00 -18.39
N ILE A 138 -7.21 8.51 -17.60
CA ILE A 138 -7.22 8.66 -16.13
C ILE A 138 -5.91 8.15 -15.53
N ALA A 139 -5.43 6.98 -15.94
CA ALA A 139 -4.19 6.40 -15.44
C ALA A 139 -2.97 7.27 -15.81
N ASN A 140 -2.90 7.77 -17.04
CA ASN A 140 -1.83 8.66 -17.49
C ASN A 140 -1.87 10.01 -16.77
N THR A 141 -3.04 10.64 -16.63
CA THR A 141 -3.21 11.92 -15.92
C THR A 141 -2.79 11.80 -14.45
N LEU A 142 -3.17 10.71 -13.77
CA LEU A 142 -2.68 10.44 -12.40
C LEU A 142 -1.17 10.21 -12.38
N GLY A 143 -0.63 9.48 -13.36
CA GLY A 143 0.81 9.24 -13.48
C GLY A 143 1.62 10.52 -13.62
N HIS A 144 1.19 11.42 -14.51
CA HIS A 144 1.79 12.75 -14.67
C HIS A 144 1.72 13.56 -13.38
N ALA A 145 0.55 13.63 -12.73
CA ALA A 145 0.38 14.37 -11.49
C ALA A 145 1.29 13.85 -10.37
N PHE A 146 1.43 12.53 -10.22
CA PHE A 146 2.33 11.93 -9.22
C PHE A 146 3.80 12.14 -9.56
N ALA A 147 4.18 12.06 -10.83
CA ALA A 147 5.55 12.31 -11.28
C ALA A 147 5.95 13.77 -11.01
N GLN A 148 5.09 14.73 -11.34
CA GLN A 148 5.29 16.16 -11.09
C GLN A 148 5.47 16.48 -9.61
N VAL A 149 4.69 15.84 -8.73
CA VAL A 149 4.84 16.01 -7.27
C VAL A 149 6.23 15.59 -6.78
N SER A 150 6.84 14.60 -7.41
CA SER A 150 8.18 14.09 -7.07
C SER A 150 9.31 14.74 -7.86
N ALA A 151 9.00 15.67 -8.77
CA ALA A 151 10.00 16.33 -9.62
C ALA A 151 10.81 17.35 -8.81
N ASN A 152 12.04 17.63 -9.26
CA ASN A 152 12.88 18.65 -8.64
C ASN A 152 12.23 20.04 -8.66
N ASP A 153 11.47 20.34 -9.71
CA ASP A 153 10.75 21.61 -9.87
C ASP A 153 9.62 21.79 -8.83
N SER A 154 9.33 20.76 -8.03
CA SER A 154 8.37 20.85 -6.93
C SER A 154 8.93 21.54 -5.67
N TYR A 155 10.25 21.77 -5.60
CA TYR A 155 10.91 22.45 -4.49
C TYR A 155 11.02 23.97 -4.74
N SER A 156 11.14 24.74 -3.65
CA SER A 156 11.43 26.17 -3.77
C SER A 156 12.82 26.43 -4.37
N PRO A 157 13.02 27.55 -5.09
CA PRO A 157 14.32 27.91 -5.64
C PRO A 157 15.44 27.95 -4.58
N ASP A 158 15.14 28.45 -3.39
CA ASP A 158 16.10 28.51 -2.27
C ASP A 158 16.54 27.12 -1.82
N PHE A 159 15.60 26.19 -1.69
CA PHE A 159 15.93 24.81 -1.33
C PHE A 159 16.71 24.10 -2.43
N MET A 160 16.40 24.39 -3.70
CA MET A 160 17.15 23.85 -4.83
C MET A 160 18.62 24.26 -4.80
N ALA A 161 18.95 25.50 -4.42
CA ALA A 161 20.34 25.92 -4.24
C ALA A 161 21.06 25.11 -3.15
N ILE A 162 20.40 24.88 -2.01
CA ILE A 162 20.92 24.05 -0.90
C ILE A 162 21.11 22.60 -1.35
N LYS A 163 20.10 22.03 -2.01
CA LYS A 163 20.11 20.66 -2.55
C LYS A 163 21.28 20.46 -3.51
N ASN A 164 21.41 21.35 -4.49
CA ASN A 164 22.47 21.30 -5.50
C ASN A 164 23.87 21.43 -4.86
N ARG A 165 24.02 22.26 -3.82
CA ARG A 165 25.29 22.38 -3.09
C ARG A 165 25.62 21.11 -2.32
N ALA A 166 24.64 20.54 -1.61
CA ALA A 166 24.84 19.34 -0.79
C ALA A 166 25.14 18.10 -1.66
N GLU A 167 24.42 17.93 -2.77
CA GLU A 167 24.56 16.77 -3.67
C GLU A 167 25.90 16.71 -4.40
N ARG A 168 26.68 17.80 -4.44
CA ARG A 168 28.06 17.79 -4.94
C ARG A 168 28.97 16.90 -4.09
N THR A 169 28.67 16.72 -2.81
CA THR A 169 29.48 15.88 -1.93
C THR A 169 29.10 14.42 -2.11
N HIS A 170 29.99 13.62 -2.72
CA HIS A 170 29.72 12.20 -2.93
C HIS A 170 29.84 11.38 -1.63
N LEU A 171 28.77 10.69 -1.25
CA LEU A 171 28.74 9.81 -0.07
C LEU A 171 29.42 8.46 -0.37
N ARG A 172 30.55 8.18 0.28
CA ARG A 172 31.31 6.91 0.12
C ARG A 172 31.05 5.97 1.30
N PHE A 173 30.19 4.96 1.10
CA PHE A 173 29.83 4.01 2.13
C PHE A 173 30.83 2.86 2.34
N THR A 174 32.10 3.03 1.99
CA THR A 174 33.10 1.95 2.12
C THR A 174 33.32 1.58 3.58
N ALA A 175 33.23 0.28 3.89
CA ALA A 175 33.54 -0.25 5.21
C ALA A 175 35.03 -0.57 5.30
N ARG A 176 35.73 -0.02 6.30
CA ARG A 176 37.15 -0.31 6.56
C ARG A 176 37.35 -1.45 7.58
N ARG A 177 36.28 -1.85 8.26
CA ARG A 177 36.25 -2.88 9.30
C ARG A 177 35.08 -3.80 9.03
N THR A 178 35.16 -5.02 9.54
CA THR A 178 34.05 -5.96 9.54
C THR A 178 32.97 -5.46 10.51
N ILE A 179 31.77 -5.22 9.99
CA ILE A 179 30.65 -4.73 10.79
C ILE A 179 29.57 -5.81 10.82
N PRO A 180 29.07 -6.22 12.01
CA PRO A 180 28.18 -7.38 12.14
C PRO A 180 26.95 -7.34 11.24
N TYR A 181 26.29 -6.18 11.09
CA TYR A 181 25.09 -6.06 10.27
C TYR A 181 25.34 -6.29 8.76
N ASN A 182 26.60 -6.27 8.30
CA ASN A 182 26.97 -6.54 6.92
C ASN A 182 27.16 -8.03 6.61
N SER A 183 27.10 -8.91 7.62
CA SER A 183 27.21 -10.36 7.38
C SER A 183 26.09 -10.87 6.45
N GLU A 184 26.24 -12.06 5.91
CA GLU A 184 25.15 -12.72 5.20
C GLU A 184 23.92 -12.91 6.10
N PHE A 185 22.75 -13.03 5.47
CA PHE A 185 21.50 -13.35 6.14
C PHE A 185 21.41 -14.84 6.45
N LYS A 186 20.76 -15.14 7.58
CA LYS A 186 20.50 -16.50 8.05
C LYS A 186 19.08 -16.94 7.71
N MET A 187 18.85 -18.25 7.67
CA MET A 187 17.52 -18.84 7.43
C MET A 187 16.49 -18.37 8.45
N CYS A 188 16.87 -18.20 9.73
CA CYS A 188 15.97 -17.69 10.75
C CYS A 188 15.48 -16.26 10.48
N GLU A 189 16.31 -15.39 9.88
CA GLU A 189 15.91 -14.05 9.48
C GLU A 189 14.88 -14.10 8.33
N LEU A 190 15.08 -14.99 7.36
CA LEU A 190 14.14 -15.21 6.25
C LEU A 190 12.79 -15.73 6.75
N ILE A 191 12.79 -16.78 7.58
CA ILE A 191 11.56 -17.36 8.15
C ILE A 191 10.83 -16.31 8.99
N THR A 192 11.55 -15.53 9.79
CA THR A 192 10.96 -14.44 10.60
C THR A 192 10.39 -13.32 9.73
N ALA A 193 11.02 -13.02 8.59
CA ALA A 193 10.51 -12.03 7.65
C ALA A 193 9.22 -12.51 6.98
N LEU A 194 9.14 -13.78 6.59
CA LEU A 194 7.95 -14.39 5.99
C LEU A 194 6.80 -14.50 7.00
N SER A 195 7.07 -14.88 8.25
CA SER A 195 6.03 -15.01 9.29
C SER A 195 5.39 -13.67 9.68
N LYS A 196 6.16 -12.57 9.58
CA LYS A 196 5.67 -11.21 9.80
C LYS A 196 5.00 -10.60 8.56
N ALA A 197 5.01 -11.28 7.42
CA ALA A 197 4.33 -10.81 6.23
C ALA A 197 2.83 -11.12 6.31
N HIS A 198 2.02 -10.22 5.75
CA HIS A 198 0.59 -10.43 5.58
C HIS A 198 0.30 -10.53 4.09
N ASP A 199 -0.77 -11.25 3.72
CA ASP A 199 -1.18 -11.30 2.32
C ASP A 199 -1.56 -9.91 1.81
N THR A 200 -0.75 -9.43 0.86
CA THR A 200 -0.94 -8.15 0.17
C THR A 200 -1.01 -8.39 -1.32
N SER A 201 -1.58 -7.43 -2.05
CA SER A 201 -1.56 -7.44 -3.51
C SER A 201 -0.13 -7.57 -4.06
N PRO A 202 0.08 -8.40 -5.10
CA PRO A 202 1.40 -8.58 -5.70
C PRO A 202 1.87 -7.33 -6.45
N GLY A 203 3.17 -7.26 -6.68
CA GLY A 203 3.80 -6.24 -7.53
C GLY A 203 3.73 -6.59 -9.02
N PRO A 204 4.59 -5.97 -9.86
CA PRO A 204 4.69 -6.27 -11.29
C PRO A 204 4.95 -7.75 -11.62
N ASP A 205 5.67 -8.44 -10.74
CA ASP A 205 6.07 -9.85 -10.89
C ASP A 205 4.95 -10.85 -10.60
N GLY A 206 3.81 -10.42 -10.05
CA GLY A 206 2.69 -11.30 -9.73
C GLY A 206 2.92 -12.23 -8.52
N ILE A 207 4.07 -12.17 -7.86
CA ILE A 207 4.41 -13.03 -6.73
C ILE A 207 3.67 -12.58 -5.47
N THR A 208 3.02 -13.52 -4.78
CA THR A 208 2.26 -13.27 -3.55
C THR A 208 2.95 -13.85 -2.32
N TYR A 209 2.67 -13.32 -1.13
CA TYR A 209 3.20 -13.89 0.12
C TYR A 209 2.66 -15.31 0.40
N ASN A 210 1.43 -15.61 -0.03
CA ASN A 210 0.90 -16.97 0.02
C ASN A 210 1.78 -17.96 -0.77
N MET A 211 2.29 -17.58 -1.95
CA MET A 211 3.24 -18.42 -2.70
C MET A 211 4.57 -18.59 -1.95
N LEU A 212 5.09 -17.53 -1.34
CA LEU A 212 6.38 -17.55 -0.63
C LEU A 212 6.33 -18.36 0.68
N SER A 213 5.22 -18.27 1.41
CA SER A 213 5.01 -18.98 2.68
C SER A 213 4.85 -20.49 2.53
N HIS A 214 4.48 -20.96 1.34
CA HIS A 214 4.32 -22.39 1.02
C HIS A 214 5.52 -22.97 0.26
N LEU A 215 6.63 -22.25 0.16
CA LEU A 215 7.86 -22.79 -0.42
C LEU A 215 8.45 -23.87 0.50
N ASN A 216 8.93 -24.97 -0.09
CA ASN A 216 9.63 -26.01 0.66
C ASN A 216 11.03 -25.55 1.13
N ALA A 217 11.65 -26.33 2.02
CA ALA A 217 12.96 -25.98 2.60
C ALA A 217 14.07 -25.76 1.55
N ALA A 218 14.08 -26.57 0.47
CA ALA A 218 15.05 -26.42 -0.61
C ALA A 218 14.85 -25.12 -1.41
N SER A 219 13.60 -24.76 -1.70
CA SER A 219 13.24 -23.50 -2.36
C SER A 219 13.56 -22.29 -1.47
N LEU A 220 13.32 -22.38 -0.16
CA LEU A 220 13.71 -21.35 0.79
C LEU A 220 15.24 -21.19 0.86
N SER A 221 16.00 -22.28 0.81
CA SER A 221 17.47 -22.23 0.76
C SER A 221 17.97 -21.54 -0.51
N ASN A 222 17.36 -21.81 -1.67
CA ASN A 222 17.68 -21.11 -2.91
C ASN A 222 17.32 -19.62 -2.83
N LEU A 223 16.18 -19.28 -2.24
CA LEU A 223 15.76 -17.89 -2.04
C LEU A 223 16.73 -17.14 -1.11
N LEU A 224 17.16 -17.77 -0.02
CA LEU A 224 18.15 -17.20 0.88
C LEU A 224 19.49 -16.98 0.17
N SER A 225 19.93 -17.94 -0.64
CA SER A 225 21.15 -17.79 -1.45
C SER A 225 21.05 -16.60 -2.40
N LEU A 226 19.91 -16.40 -3.08
CA LEU A 226 19.67 -15.21 -3.89
C LEU A 226 19.76 -13.92 -3.08
N PHE A 227 19.11 -13.87 -1.90
CA PHE A 227 19.16 -12.68 -1.05
C PHE A 227 20.57 -12.37 -0.56
N ASN A 228 21.37 -13.40 -0.24
CA ASN A 228 22.76 -13.21 0.14
C ASN A 228 23.60 -12.72 -1.03
N ARG A 229 23.40 -13.23 -2.26
CA ARG A 229 24.05 -12.70 -3.46
C ARG A 229 23.75 -11.21 -3.68
N ILE A 230 22.47 -10.83 -3.66
CA ILE A 230 22.04 -9.42 -3.75
C ILE A 230 22.73 -8.56 -2.68
N TRP A 231 22.85 -9.10 -1.47
CA TRP A 231 23.46 -8.41 -0.34
C TRP A 231 24.98 -8.26 -0.45
N THR A 232 25.69 -9.30 -0.88
CA THR A 232 27.16 -9.33 -0.93
C THR A 232 27.72 -8.69 -2.19
N GLU A 233 27.10 -8.93 -3.35
CA GLU A 233 27.46 -8.33 -4.64
C GLU A 233 27.01 -6.85 -4.72
N GLN A 234 26.16 -6.42 -3.78
CA GLN A 234 25.66 -5.04 -3.68
C GLN A 234 24.86 -4.57 -4.91
N GLU A 235 24.36 -5.49 -5.73
CA GLU A 235 23.55 -5.17 -6.89
C GLU A 235 22.06 -5.30 -6.58
N TYR A 236 21.29 -4.30 -7.00
CA TYR A 236 19.85 -4.30 -6.83
C TYR A 236 19.17 -4.75 -8.13
N PRO A 237 18.29 -5.78 -8.10
CA PRO A 237 17.67 -6.31 -9.30
C PRO A 237 16.91 -5.24 -10.10
N SER A 238 17.12 -5.19 -11.41
CA SER A 238 16.51 -4.19 -12.30
C SER A 238 14.98 -4.17 -12.20
N GLN A 239 14.36 -5.36 -12.16
CA GLN A 239 12.92 -5.56 -12.03
C GLN A 239 12.31 -4.99 -10.74
N TRP A 240 13.12 -4.82 -9.68
CA TRP A 240 12.63 -4.31 -8.39
C TRP A 240 12.57 -2.79 -8.33
N HIS A 241 13.09 -2.09 -9.34
CA HIS A 241 12.95 -0.64 -9.45
C HIS A 241 11.54 -0.22 -9.87
N GLU A 242 10.83 -1.07 -10.62
CA GLU A 242 9.46 -0.82 -11.07
C GLU A 242 8.42 -1.08 -9.97
N ALA A 243 7.40 -0.22 -9.89
CA ALA A 243 6.24 -0.42 -9.02
C ALA A 243 4.92 -0.19 -9.76
N ILE A 244 3.88 -0.94 -9.39
CA ILE A 244 2.51 -0.65 -9.80
C ILE A 244 1.87 0.27 -8.77
N VAL A 245 1.49 1.48 -9.17
CA VAL A 245 0.81 2.45 -8.31
C VAL A 245 -0.70 2.29 -8.40
N ILE A 246 -1.34 2.07 -7.25
CA ILE A 246 -2.79 2.06 -7.10
C ILE A 246 -3.23 3.41 -6.49
N PRO A 247 -4.00 4.23 -7.22
CA PRO A 247 -4.49 5.50 -6.71
C PRO A 247 -5.63 5.27 -5.71
N ILE A 248 -5.48 5.79 -4.49
CA ILE A 248 -6.53 5.71 -3.45
C ILE A 248 -7.00 7.12 -3.08
N LEU A 249 -8.28 7.42 -3.35
CA LEU A 249 -8.87 8.72 -3.01
C LEU A 249 -8.79 9.00 -1.50
N LYS A 250 -8.34 10.21 -1.13
CA LYS A 250 -8.36 10.68 0.25
C LYS A 250 -9.82 10.78 0.75
N PRO A 251 -10.13 10.33 1.97
CA PRO A 251 -11.49 10.40 2.51
C PRO A 251 -12.05 11.83 2.47
N GLY A 252 -13.27 12.00 1.98
CA GLY A 252 -13.97 13.29 1.94
C GLY A 252 -13.43 14.31 0.92
N LYS A 253 -12.47 13.93 0.07
CA LYS A 253 -11.93 14.80 -0.97
C LYS A 253 -12.61 14.56 -2.32
N ASP A 254 -12.61 15.59 -3.15
CA ASP A 254 -13.16 15.53 -4.51
C ASP A 254 -12.39 14.52 -5.38
N SER A 255 -13.13 13.62 -6.01
CA SER A 255 -12.61 12.57 -6.88
C SER A 255 -12.17 13.08 -8.26
N SER A 256 -12.57 14.27 -8.67
CA SER A 256 -12.17 14.82 -9.98
C SER A 256 -10.73 15.32 -10.00
N ASN A 257 -10.17 15.67 -8.85
CA ASN A 257 -8.82 16.22 -8.75
C ASN A 257 -7.74 15.12 -8.56
N PRO A 258 -6.76 14.98 -9.47
CA PRO A 258 -5.68 13.99 -9.37
C PRO A 258 -4.84 14.07 -8.06
N LEU A 259 -4.67 15.27 -7.49
CA LEU A 259 -3.86 15.49 -6.28
C LEU A 259 -4.56 15.00 -4.99
N ASN A 260 -5.84 14.67 -5.08
CA ASN A 260 -6.61 14.09 -3.98
C ASN A 260 -6.40 12.59 -3.83
N TYR A 261 -5.63 11.95 -4.73
CA TYR A 261 -5.31 10.54 -4.65
C TYR A 261 -3.96 10.30 -3.96
N ARG A 262 -3.87 9.20 -3.21
CA ARG A 262 -2.62 8.68 -2.64
C ARG A 262 -2.01 7.65 -3.60
N PRO A 263 -0.74 7.77 -4.00
CA PRO A 263 -0.09 6.80 -4.86
C PRO A 263 0.47 5.62 -4.04
N VAL A 264 -0.34 4.56 -3.84
CA VAL A 264 0.15 3.35 -3.14
C VAL A 264 0.96 2.49 -4.10
N ALA A 265 2.25 2.36 -3.85
CA ALA A 265 3.19 1.58 -4.67
C ALA A 265 3.19 0.10 -4.25
N LEU A 266 2.84 -0.77 -5.19
CA LEU A 266 2.96 -2.22 -5.09
C LEU A 266 4.29 -2.65 -5.71
N THR A 267 5.27 -2.96 -4.86
CA THR A 267 6.53 -3.59 -5.24
C THR A 267 6.46 -5.11 -5.08
N SER A 268 7.40 -5.81 -5.71
CA SER A 268 7.56 -7.27 -5.61
C SER A 268 7.49 -7.75 -4.15
N CYS A 269 6.79 -8.86 -3.90
CA CYS A 269 6.78 -9.48 -2.58
C CYS A 269 8.15 -10.11 -2.21
N LEU A 270 8.93 -10.54 -3.22
CA LEU A 270 10.31 -10.98 -3.01
C LEU A 270 11.16 -9.81 -2.51
N CYS A 271 11.09 -8.68 -3.20
CA CYS A 271 11.76 -7.44 -2.80
C CYS A 271 11.38 -7.04 -1.36
N LYS A 272 10.08 -6.96 -1.05
CA LYS A 272 9.59 -6.60 0.30
C LYS A 272 10.03 -7.59 1.39
N THR A 273 10.29 -8.85 1.05
CA THR A 273 10.81 -9.84 2.00
C THR A 273 12.25 -9.50 2.39
N LEU A 274 13.12 -9.23 1.41
CA LEU A 274 14.49 -8.79 1.68
C LEU A 274 14.51 -7.43 2.39
N GLU A 275 13.69 -6.47 1.94
CA GLU A 275 13.53 -5.18 2.61
C GLU A 275 13.22 -5.33 4.10
N ARG A 276 12.40 -6.33 4.48
CA ARG A 276 12.04 -6.58 5.89
C ARG A 276 13.21 -7.12 6.71
N MET A 277 14.05 -7.97 6.11
CA MET A 277 15.27 -8.48 6.74
C MET A 277 16.27 -7.33 6.94
N VAL A 278 16.48 -6.51 5.91
CA VAL A 278 17.32 -5.30 5.98
C VAL A 278 16.77 -4.31 7.03
N ASN A 279 15.45 -4.08 7.04
CA ASN A 279 14.81 -3.18 7.98
C ASN A 279 14.98 -3.65 9.43
N ALA A 280 14.92 -4.96 9.69
CA ALA A 280 15.14 -5.50 11.02
C ALA A 280 16.55 -5.19 11.54
N ARG A 281 17.57 -5.33 10.68
CA ARG A 281 18.96 -4.97 11.02
C ARG A 281 19.13 -3.47 11.20
N LEU A 282 18.59 -2.66 10.29
CA LEU A 282 18.68 -1.20 10.37
C LEU A 282 18.05 -0.67 11.66
N VAL A 283 16.84 -1.12 12.00
CA VAL A 283 16.15 -0.68 13.23
C VAL A 283 16.95 -1.09 14.46
N PHE A 284 17.48 -2.32 14.50
CA PHE A 284 18.31 -2.77 15.62
C PHE A 284 19.53 -1.87 15.85
N GLU A 285 20.26 -1.52 14.77
CA GLU A 285 21.44 -0.68 14.88
C GLU A 285 21.11 0.79 15.20
N LEU A 286 20.01 1.33 14.67
CA LEU A 286 19.55 2.68 14.99
C LEU A 286 19.18 2.82 16.48
N GLU A 287 18.52 1.81 17.05
CA GLU A 287 18.17 1.77 18.47
C GLU A 287 19.43 1.59 19.34
N LYS A 288 20.33 0.68 18.95
CA LYS A 288 21.59 0.41 19.67
C LYS A 288 22.51 1.63 19.75
N GLN A 289 22.55 2.44 18.69
CA GLN A 289 23.37 3.65 18.60
C GLN A 289 22.62 4.91 19.05
N GLU A 290 21.40 4.76 19.59
CA GLU A 290 20.54 5.88 20.04
C GLU A 290 20.34 6.98 18.97
N CYS A 291 20.38 6.59 17.70
CA CYS A 291 20.25 7.52 16.57
C CYS A 291 18.83 8.10 16.45
N ILE A 292 17.84 7.48 17.08
CA ILE A 292 16.43 7.90 17.06
C ILE A 292 16.07 8.54 18.40
N SER A 293 15.58 9.78 18.37
CA SER A 293 15.14 10.50 19.56
C SER A 293 14.09 9.70 20.36
N PRO A 294 14.15 9.68 21.71
CA PRO A 294 13.13 9.08 22.56
C PRO A 294 11.71 9.62 22.30
N SER A 295 11.59 10.88 21.88
CA SER A 295 10.32 11.55 21.57
C SER A 295 9.72 11.12 20.21
N GLN A 296 10.44 10.34 19.42
CA GLN A 296 9.91 9.72 18.21
C GLN A 296 9.32 8.35 18.58
N THR A 297 8.00 8.23 18.54
CA THR A 297 7.29 6.96 18.84
C THR A 297 6.84 6.23 17.58
N GLY A 298 6.75 6.95 16.46
CA GLY A 298 6.31 6.40 15.18
C GLY A 298 7.19 5.24 14.72
N PHE A 299 6.55 4.12 14.40
CA PHE A 299 7.17 2.95 13.76
C PHE A 299 8.31 2.28 14.54
N ARG A 300 8.34 2.47 15.86
CA ARG A 300 9.26 1.80 16.77
C ARG A 300 8.59 0.64 17.48
N ARG A 301 9.38 -0.37 17.82
CA ARG A 301 8.89 -1.52 18.58
C ARG A 301 8.56 -1.07 20.01
N GLY A 302 7.41 -1.50 20.52
CA GLY A 302 6.99 -1.19 21.89
C GLY A 302 6.53 0.26 22.09
N ARG A 303 6.33 1.02 21.00
CA ARG A 303 5.79 2.38 21.03
C ARG A 303 4.51 2.46 20.24
N SER A 304 3.61 3.36 20.64
CA SER A 304 2.31 3.55 20.00
C SER A 304 1.92 5.02 19.93
N THR A 305 0.86 5.32 19.18
CA THR A 305 0.28 6.67 19.16
C THR A 305 -0.27 7.08 20.53
N PHE A 306 -0.57 6.12 21.40
CA PHE A 306 -1.07 6.37 22.74
C PHE A 306 0.01 7.04 23.62
N ASP A 307 1.28 6.67 23.46
CA ASP A 307 2.38 7.25 24.23
C ASP A 307 2.46 8.78 24.04
N ASN A 308 2.26 9.25 22.80
CA ASN A 308 2.25 10.68 22.49
C ASN A 308 1.02 11.39 23.06
N LEU A 309 -0.13 10.71 23.13
CA LEU A 309 -1.35 11.28 23.72
C LEU A 309 -1.17 11.46 25.23
N VAL A 310 -0.65 10.45 25.91
CA VAL A 310 -0.34 10.51 27.35
C VAL A 310 0.69 11.61 27.63
N LEU A 311 1.72 11.74 26.78
CA LEU A 311 2.72 12.79 26.92
C LEU A 311 2.09 14.19 26.80
N LEU A 312 1.28 14.43 25.77
CA LEU A 312 0.59 15.70 25.57
C LEU A 312 -0.35 16.03 26.73
N GLU A 313 -1.16 15.06 27.17
CA GLU A 313 -2.06 15.20 28.32
C GLU A 313 -1.29 15.55 29.60
N THR A 314 -0.14 14.90 29.80
CA THR A 314 0.73 15.18 30.95
C THR A 314 1.28 16.61 30.91
N GLN A 315 1.72 17.10 29.74
CA GLN A 315 2.18 18.49 29.59
C GLN A 315 1.05 19.48 29.89
N ILE A 316 -0.17 19.20 29.41
CA ILE A 316 -1.36 20.02 29.68
C ILE A 316 -1.64 20.07 31.19
N ARG A 317 -1.65 18.92 31.87
CA ARG A 317 -1.86 18.86 33.33
C ARG A 317 -0.78 19.60 34.10
N ASN A 318 0.49 19.43 33.73
CA ASN A 318 1.60 20.10 34.39
C ASN A 318 1.53 21.63 34.25
N ALA A 319 1.13 22.13 33.08
CA ALA A 319 0.93 23.56 32.87
C ALA A 319 -0.19 24.12 33.77
N PHE A 320 -1.31 23.39 33.89
CA PHE A 320 -2.40 23.77 34.81
C PHE A 320 -1.94 23.82 36.27
N VAL A 321 -1.20 22.81 36.73
CA VAL A 321 -0.67 22.76 38.12
C VAL A 321 0.28 23.93 38.39
N LYS A 322 1.16 24.26 37.44
CA LYS A 322 2.13 25.35 37.56
C LYS A 322 1.55 26.73 37.25
N ARG A 323 0.26 26.82 36.87
CA ARG A 323 -0.39 28.06 36.37
C ARG A 323 0.37 28.70 35.20
N HIS A 324 0.98 27.88 34.35
CA HIS A 324 1.63 28.33 33.12
C HIS A 324 0.66 28.19 31.94
N HIS A 325 0.93 28.95 30.87
CA HIS A 325 0.27 28.74 29.60
C HIS A 325 1.02 27.66 28.81
N LEU A 326 0.28 26.68 28.27
CA LEU A 326 0.85 25.72 27.33
C LEU A 326 0.40 26.05 25.91
N VAL A 327 1.34 26.26 25.01
CA VAL A 327 1.06 26.42 23.58
C VAL A 327 1.48 25.15 22.86
N SER A 328 0.58 24.58 22.05
CA SER A 328 0.84 23.41 21.21
C SER A 328 0.75 23.77 19.73
N VAL A 329 1.82 23.53 18.99
CA VAL A 329 1.91 23.77 17.55
C VAL A 329 1.92 22.43 16.80
N PHE A 330 1.03 22.27 15.83
CA PHE A 330 0.90 21.05 15.03
C PHE A 330 1.39 21.29 13.60
N PHE A 331 2.46 20.61 13.19
CA PHE A 331 2.98 20.65 11.83
C PHE A 331 2.57 19.39 11.06
N ASP A 332 1.85 19.53 9.95
CA ASP A 332 1.60 18.42 9.01
C ASP A 332 2.47 18.58 7.75
N ILE A 333 3.29 17.57 7.45
CA ILE A 333 4.19 17.60 6.29
C ILE A 333 3.42 17.17 5.05
N GLU A 334 3.18 18.10 4.13
CA GLU A 334 2.52 17.80 2.86
C GLU A 334 3.34 16.80 2.04
N LYS A 335 2.73 15.67 1.66
CA LYS A 335 3.31 14.66 0.75
C LYS A 335 4.70 14.18 1.18
N ALA A 336 4.88 13.97 2.48
CA ALA A 336 6.17 13.61 3.10
C ALA A 336 6.89 12.41 2.45
N TYR A 337 6.16 11.41 1.95
CA TYR A 337 6.76 10.26 1.25
C TYR A 337 7.16 10.61 -0.18
N ASP A 338 6.33 11.35 -0.91
CA ASP A 338 6.55 11.64 -2.33
C ASP A 338 7.64 12.72 -2.57
N ARG A 339 7.86 13.60 -1.58
CA ARG A 339 8.87 14.69 -1.63
C ARG A 339 10.11 14.43 -0.77
N ALA A 340 10.26 13.23 -0.20
CA ALA A 340 11.39 12.90 0.65
C ALA A 340 12.71 13.02 -0.12
N TRP A 341 13.60 13.91 0.34
CA TRP A 341 14.89 14.15 -0.30
C TRP A 341 15.84 12.96 -0.12
N ARG A 342 16.13 12.24 -1.21
CA ARG A 342 16.89 10.98 -1.18
C ARG A 342 18.32 11.17 -0.70
N TYR A 343 19.02 12.17 -1.20
CA TYR A 343 20.39 12.48 -0.76
C TYR A 343 20.40 12.85 0.74
N GLY A 344 19.40 13.60 1.21
CA GLY A 344 19.25 13.93 2.63
C GLY A 344 19.11 12.70 3.54
N ILE A 345 18.34 11.69 3.10
CA ILE A 345 18.24 10.39 3.80
C ILE A 345 19.62 9.72 3.85
N LEU A 346 20.27 9.57 2.69
CA LEU A 346 21.56 8.87 2.59
C LEU A 346 22.66 9.59 3.37
N SER A 347 22.68 10.92 3.34
CA SER A 347 23.60 11.75 4.13
C SER A 347 23.37 11.55 5.63
N THR A 348 22.12 11.42 6.06
CA THR A 348 21.80 11.15 7.48
C THR A 348 22.28 9.76 7.90
N VAL A 349 22.03 8.74 7.07
CA VAL A 349 22.55 7.38 7.29
C VAL A 349 24.10 7.37 7.30
N PHE A 350 24.73 8.15 6.43
CA PHE A 350 26.18 8.31 6.41
C PHE A 350 26.71 8.95 7.70
N ASN A 351 26.03 9.98 8.21
CA ASN A 351 26.42 10.69 9.42
C ASN A 351 26.22 9.86 10.69
N PHE A 352 25.25 8.95 10.72
CA PHE A 352 25.11 7.94 11.78
C PHE A 352 26.23 6.88 11.77
N GLY A 353 27.15 6.93 10.80
CA GLY A 353 28.30 6.02 10.76
C GLY A 353 28.05 4.69 10.05
N PHE A 354 26.88 4.49 9.43
CA PHE A 354 26.62 3.27 8.66
C PHE A 354 27.54 3.18 7.44
N ARG A 355 28.22 2.04 7.29
CA ARG A 355 29.08 1.69 6.14
C ARG A 355 28.82 0.24 5.68
N GLY A 356 29.19 -0.08 4.44
CA GLY A 356 29.10 -1.40 3.82
C GLY A 356 27.77 -1.67 3.12
N ASN A 357 27.36 -2.94 3.10
CA ASN A 357 26.23 -3.45 2.33
C ASN A 357 24.90 -2.76 2.70
N LEU A 358 24.67 -2.49 3.98
CA LEU A 358 23.40 -1.88 4.43
C LEU A 358 23.10 -0.53 3.78
N PRO A 359 23.92 0.52 3.93
CA PRO A 359 23.65 1.80 3.28
C PRO A 359 23.75 1.75 1.74
N ILE A 360 24.55 0.84 1.18
CA ILE A 360 24.63 0.64 -0.28
C ILE A 360 23.32 0.05 -0.81
N PHE A 361 22.75 -0.94 -0.11
CA PHE A 361 21.42 -1.46 -0.41
C PHE A 361 20.36 -0.36 -0.37
N LEU A 362 20.38 0.52 0.65
CA LEU A 362 19.48 1.66 0.75
C LEU A 362 19.66 2.64 -0.43
N LYS A 363 20.91 2.95 -0.81
CA LYS A 363 21.22 3.80 -1.96
C LYS A 363 20.63 3.21 -3.24
N ASN A 364 20.84 1.93 -3.49
CA ASN A 364 20.37 1.27 -4.71
C ASN A 364 18.83 1.14 -4.70
N PHE A 365 18.23 0.82 -3.55
CA PHE A 365 16.77 0.77 -3.37
C PHE A 365 16.06 2.10 -3.69
N LEU A 366 16.70 3.24 -3.38
CA LEU A 366 16.17 4.58 -3.65
C LEU A 366 16.47 5.08 -5.07
N SER A 367 17.39 4.44 -5.79
CA SER A 367 17.85 4.89 -7.10
C SER A 367 16.95 4.38 -8.23
N TYR A 368 16.95 5.08 -9.37
CA TYR A 368 16.33 4.67 -10.64
C TYR A 368 14.89 4.13 -10.56
N ARG A 369 14.07 4.70 -9.67
CA ARG A 369 12.70 4.24 -9.44
C ARG A 369 11.76 4.66 -10.58
N THR A 370 11.03 3.68 -11.10
CA THR A 370 9.96 3.88 -12.09
C THR A 370 8.64 3.34 -11.57
N PHE A 371 7.54 3.85 -12.11
CA PHE A 371 6.22 3.35 -11.76
C PHE A 371 5.23 3.45 -12.91
N ARG A 372 4.18 2.64 -12.83
CA ARG A 372 2.99 2.71 -13.69
C ARG A 372 1.75 2.79 -12.83
N VAL A 373 0.80 3.64 -13.18
CA VAL A 373 -0.49 3.73 -12.50
C VAL A 373 -1.44 2.70 -13.10
N ARG A 374 -2.12 1.94 -12.23
CA ARG A 374 -3.14 0.97 -12.66
C ARG A 374 -4.54 1.45 -12.29
N VAL A 375 -5.40 1.54 -13.29
CA VAL A 375 -6.82 1.89 -13.18
C VAL A 375 -7.64 0.75 -13.76
N GLY A 376 -8.21 -0.09 -12.88
CA GLY A 376 -8.88 -1.32 -13.28
C GLY A 376 -7.90 -2.31 -13.92
N ASN A 377 -8.06 -2.57 -15.22
CA ASN A 377 -7.18 -3.44 -16.01
C ASN A 377 -6.23 -2.65 -16.93
N PHE A 378 -6.29 -1.32 -16.91
CA PHE A 378 -5.46 -0.46 -17.74
C PHE A 378 -4.24 0.02 -16.95
N TYR A 379 -3.11 0.11 -17.64
CA TYR A 379 -1.84 0.57 -17.12
C TYR A 379 -1.45 1.83 -17.87
N SER A 380 -0.97 2.83 -17.13
CA SER A 380 -0.41 4.04 -17.72
C SER A 380 0.93 3.77 -18.42
N ASN A 381 1.44 4.81 -19.07
CA ASN A 381 2.85 4.91 -19.44
C ASN A 381 3.77 4.77 -18.21
N HIS A 382 5.05 4.50 -18.46
CA HIS A 382 6.05 4.51 -17.41
C HIS A 382 6.40 5.93 -17.00
N PHE A 383 6.47 6.17 -15.70
CA PHE A 383 6.89 7.44 -15.13
C PHE A 383 8.13 7.22 -14.27
N ILE A 384 9.04 8.19 -14.32
CA ILE A 384 10.21 8.24 -13.44
C ILE A 384 9.80 8.95 -12.16
N ARG A 385 10.21 8.38 -11.03
CA ARG A 385 10.09 9.04 -9.73
C ARG A 385 11.45 9.63 -9.38
N ALA A 386 11.58 10.96 -9.43
CA ALA A 386 12.85 11.65 -9.21
C ALA A 386 13.22 11.71 -7.71
N GLU A 387 12.29 12.12 -6.85
CA GLU A 387 12.48 12.15 -5.39
C GLU A 387 11.45 11.28 -4.66
N GLY A 388 11.55 11.22 -3.34
CA GLY A 388 10.61 10.48 -2.51
C GLY A 388 10.98 9.02 -2.30
N VAL A 389 10.21 8.40 -1.41
CA VAL A 389 10.27 6.99 -1.02
C VAL A 389 8.96 6.28 -1.38
N PRO A 390 8.98 5.02 -1.84
CA PRO A 390 7.76 4.34 -2.27
C PRO A 390 6.78 4.07 -1.13
N LEU A 391 5.59 4.67 -1.20
CA LEU A 391 4.51 4.47 -0.24
C LEU A 391 3.96 3.05 -0.35
N GLY A 392 4.32 2.17 0.59
CA GLY A 392 3.93 0.75 0.59
C GLY A 392 5.11 -0.22 0.73
N SER A 393 6.34 0.27 0.59
CA SER A 393 7.56 -0.48 0.92
C SER A 393 7.78 -0.53 2.44
N VAL A 394 8.49 -1.59 2.89
CA VAL A 394 8.81 -1.82 4.29
C VAL A 394 9.84 -0.81 4.79
N LEU A 395 10.87 -0.52 3.98
CA LEU A 395 11.95 0.40 4.35
C LEU A 395 11.54 1.88 4.31
N SER A 396 10.60 2.26 3.45
CA SER A 396 10.16 3.66 3.30
C SER A 396 9.72 4.31 4.60
N VAL A 397 9.20 3.50 5.53
CA VAL A 397 8.71 3.96 6.82
C VAL A 397 9.87 4.47 7.68
N ILE A 398 10.89 3.64 7.94
CA ILE A 398 12.02 4.00 8.79
C ILE A 398 12.93 5.05 8.11
N LEU A 399 13.15 4.93 6.81
CA LEU A 399 13.99 5.88 6.06
C LEU A 399 13.45 7.30 6.14
N SER A 400 12.13 7.40 6.11
CA SER A 400 11.48 8.69 6.15
C SER A 400 11.31 9.20 7.58
N SER A 401 11.39 8.34 8.60
CA SER A 401 11.62 8.74 9.99
C SER A 401 13.02 9.36 10.19
N CYS A 402 14.07 8.83 9.54
CA CYS A 402 15.43 9.37 9.65
C CYS A 402 15.53 10.85 9.24
N ILE A 403 14.70 11.30 8.30
CA ILE A 403 14.64 12.72 7.90
C ILE A 403 14.23 13.61 9.09
N SER A 404 13.29 13.15 9.90
CA SER A 404 12.68 13.93 10.96
C SER A 404 13.52 13.96 12.24
N VAL A 405 14.50 13.07 12.37
CA VAL A 405 15.42 13.05 13.52
C VAL A 405 16.16 14.39 13.66
N LYS A 406 16.64 14.98 12.55
CA LYS A 406 17.32 16.29 12.60
C LYS A 406 16.42 17.40 13.15
N PHE A 407 15.13 17.40 12.78
CA PHE A 407 14.17 18.37 13.30
C PHE A 407 13.97 18.21 14.81
N LEU A 408 13.80 16.97 15.28
CA LEU A 408 13.62 16.71 16.71
C LEU A 408 14.85 17.07 17.54
N ILE A 409 16.06 16.86 17.01
CA ILE A 409 17.31 17.29 17.65
C ILE A 409 17.34 18.81 17.81
N ILE A 410 16.95 19.57 16.77
CA ILE A 410 16.87 21.03 16.83
C ILE A 410 15.87 21.49 17.90
N CYS A 411 14.68 20.90 17.96
CA CYS A 411 13.70 21.23 19.00
C CYS A 411 14.21 20.96 20.42
N HIS A 412 14.94 19.86 20.62
CA HIS A 412 15.57 19.55 21.91
C HIS A 412 16.60 20.61 22.32
N HIS A 413 17.44 21.08 21.39
CA HIS A 413 18.39 22.17 21.66
C HIS A 413 17.71 23.50 22.01
N LEU A 414 16.50 23.73 21.49
CA LEU A 414 15.70 24.93 21.79
C LEU A 414 14.89 24.80 23.09
N SER A 415 15.11 23.75 23.90
CA SER A 415 14.33 23.45 25.11
C SER A 415 12.80 23.34 24.87
N MET A 416 12.40 23.06 23.63
CA MET A 416 11.00 22.82 23.28
C MET A 416 10.71 21.33 23.44
N VAL A 417 9.60 20.99 24.07
CA VAL A 417 9.15 19.59 24.11
C VAL A 417 8.48 19.28 22.77
N ALA A 418 9.23 18.64 21.88
CA ALA A 418 8.72 18.19 20.59
C ALA A 418 8.57 16.66 20.57
N PHE A 419 7.42 16.19 20.07
CA PHE A 419 7.19 14.77 19.81
C PHE A 419 6.55 14.58 18.45
N MET A 420 6.94 13.48 17.80
CA MET A 420 6.54 13.20 16.43
C MET A 420 5.50 12.08 16.40
N LEU A 421 4.29 12.42 15.93
CA LEU A 421 3.27 11.47 15.53
C LEU A 421 3.49 11.09 14.07
N MET A 422 4.04 9.90 13.83
CA MET A 422 4.00 9.30 12.50
C MET A 422 2.96 8.20 12.45
N THR A 423 2.01 8.34 11.53
CA THR A 423 1.13 7.24 11.10
C THR A 423 1.43 6.90 9.65
N CYS A 424 0.99 5.73 9.15
CA CYS A 424 1.10 5.40 7.73
C CYS A 424 0.41 6.41 6.78
N ARG A 425 -0.38 7.36 7.30
CA ARG A 425 -1.23 8.25 6.51
C ARG A 425 -1.02 9.75 6.74
N SER A 426 -0.40 10.13 7.85
CA SER A 426 -0.18 11.53 8.27
C SER A 426 1.07 11.62 9.16
N ARG A 427 1.76 12.76 9.09
CA ARG A 427 2.88 13.08 9.98
C ARG A 427 2.61 14.39 10.65
N VAL A 428 2.32 14.31 11.94
CA VAL A 428 2.09 15.49 12.75
C VAL A 428 3.25 15.62 13.72
N ILE A 429 3.97 16.72 13.66
CA ILE A 429 4.94 17.08 14.70
C ILE A 429 4.21 18.02 15.65
N VAL A 430 4.21 17.65 16.93
CA VAL A 430 3.65 18.48 17.99
C VAL A 430 4.80 19.08 18.75
N VAL A 431 4.83 20.40 18.84
CA VAL A 431 5.80 21.14 19.63
C VAL A 431 5.05 21.89 20.71
N THR A 432 5.44 21.65 21.96
CA THR A 432 4.90 22.35 23.12
C THR A 432 5.96 23.24 23.75
N CYS A 433 5.59 24.49 24.03
CA CYS A 433 6.37 25.44 24.83
C CYS A 433 5.57 25.82 26.07
N THR A 434 6.31 25.97 27.18
CA THR A 434 5.81 26.46 28.48
C THR A 434 6.30 27.85 28.76
#